data_AF-A0A8C9WFR5-F1
#
_entry.id   AF-A0A8C9WFR5-F1
#
_cell.length_a   1.000
_cell.length_b   1.000
_cell.length_c   1.000
_cell.angle_alpha   90.00
_cell.angle_beta   90.00
_cell.angle_gamma   90.00
#
_symmetry.space_group_name_H-M   'P 1'
#
loop_
_entity.id
_entity.type
_entity.pdbx_description
1 polymer ?
#
loop_
_entity_poly.entity_id
_entity_poly.type
_entity_poly.pdbx_seq_one_letter_code
_entity_poly.pdbx_strand_id
1 'polypeptide(L)'
;MPESSLENQDISCNSSQFTIYPSMYPTQFAVHSSIPFSKNSYSILSAFCSEENISQCISYINQEVSSLGFPAICTECSGQPELNMVSVLNTVYELLQLHRRSQRTLENLETEQFKYSSNLEHLQLSNSKLKDQLEHSKRENTGLFERERQLQMKIKSLQNSLKNEKEEVQKLQNIISSRATQYNHDMKRKEREYTKLKERLNQLLIDKKDKKLAIEVLNYVGRSDGKRSLWKTGKTEARNEEEMYQTLLKNYESRQKDLMVENAELKKVLQQMKKEMVSILSSRKHSLKEKNLTASDNEEDVCDSSRETLELSCEHAREQLTNSIRQQWRLLKDHMEKLNSQASLVQNGKWVDNDVIPRKAHEEEMDKLKLEIQQCKDFIQTQQQLWQQQLSSPCDDETAALLNDCYMLEEKERLKEEWRLFDEQRRNFEKERKNFTEAAIRLGRERKAFEEDRATWLKHQFLNMTPFIDRKKPQTSYSHSALSKSEQ
;
A
#
# COMPACT_ATOMS: atom_id res chain seq x y z
N MET A 1 -11.03 -48.63 0.41
CA MET A 1 -11.92 -48.79 -0.75
C MET A 1 -12.87 -47.60 -0.82
N PRO A 2 -12.77 -46.70 -1.82
CA PRO A 2 -11.61 -46.34 -2.63
C PRO A 2 -11.03 -44.96 -2.25
N GLU A 3 -9.72 -44.84 -2.47
CA GLU A 3 -8.95 -43.60 -2.50
C GLU A 3 -9.23 -42.86 -3.82
N SER A 4 -9.39 -41.54 -3.78
CA SER A 4 -9.37 -40.69 -4.99
C SER A 4 -8.12 -39.82 -4.98
N SER A 5 -7.03 -40.43 -5.46
CA SER A 5 -5.83 -39.76 -5.92
C SER A 5 -6.16 -38.83 -7.09
N LEU A 6 -6.22 -37.52 -6.84
CA LEU A 6 -6.13 -36.50 -7.87
C LEU A 6 -4.64 -36.24 -8.11
N GLU A 7 -4.06 -37.04 -9.01
CA GLU A 7 -2.78 -36.73 -9.63
C GLU A 7 -2.88 -35.39 -10.35
N ASN A 8 -2.00 -34.48 -9.97
CA ASN A 8 -1.71 -33.26 -10.71
C ASN A 8 -1.23 -33.66 -12.11
N GLN A 9 -2.10 -33.53 -13.09
CA GLN A 9 -1.71 -33.66 -14.48
C GLN A 9 -0.98 -32.37 -14.86
N ASP A 10 0.35 -32.41 -14.74
CA ASP A 10 1.23 -31.40 -15.32
C ASP A 10 0.91 -31.28 -16.81
N ILE A 11 0.19 -30.22 -17.18
CA ILE A 11 0.00 -29.83 -18.57
C ILE A 11 1.34 -29.25 -19.02
N SER A 12 2.25 -30.17 -19.34
CA SER A 12 3.39 -29.94 -20.22
C SER A 12 2.84 -29.57 -21.60
N CYS A 13 2.48 -28.30 -21.77
CA CYS A 13 2.36 -27.72 -23.10
C CYS A 13 3.75 -27.78 -23.73
N ASN A 14 3.97 -28.80 -24.56
CA ASN A 14 5.03 -28.86 -25.55
C ASN A 14 4.93 -27.59 -26.40
N SER A 15 5.63 -26.53 -26.01
CA SER A 15 5.99 -25.46 -26.92
C SER A 15 7.02 -26.05 -27.87
N SER A 16 6.53 -26.67 -28.94
CA SER A 16 7.31 -26.87 -30.15
C SER A 16 7.97 -25.52 -30.46
N GLN A 17 9.28 -25.49 -30.26
CA GLN A 17 10.13 -24.37 -30.65
C GLN A 17 10.00 -24.24 -32.16
N PHE A 18 9.03 -23.45 -32.62
CA PHE A 18 9.14 -22.80 -33.91
C PHE A 18 10.21 -21.73 -33.75
N THR A 19 11.46 -22.15 -33.92
CA THR A 19 12.56 -21.28 -34.30
C THR A 19 12.16 -20.60 -35.60
N ILE A 20 11.50 -19.45 -35.49
CA ILE A 20 11.43 -18.48 -36.56
C ILE A 20 12.84 -17.93 -36.65
N TYR A 21 13.63 -18.51 -37.55
CA TYR A 21 14.89 -17.93 -37.98
C TYR A 21 14.61 -16.47 -38.37
N PRO A 22 15.30 -15.48 -37.78
CA PRO A 22 15.32 -14.15 -38.35
C PRO A 22 16.03 -14.31 -39.69
N SER A 23 15.25 -14.36 -40.76
CA SER A 23 15.76 -14.20 -42.11
C SER A 23 16.28 -12.77 -42.20
N MET A 24 17.52 -12.58 -41.76
CA MET A 24 18.33 -11.39 -41.97
C MET A 24 18.73 -11.36 -43.45
N TYR A 25 17.75 -11.12 -44.32
CA TYR A 25 18.04 -10.47 -45.58
C TYR A 25 17.83 -8.99 -45.34
N PRO A 26 18.89 -8.18 -45.40
CA PRO A 26 18.69 -6.80 -45.77
C PRO A 26 18.22 -6.86 -47.22
N THR A 27 16.90 -6.89 -47.43
CA THR A 27 16.36 -6.49 -48.73
C THR A 27 16.69 -5.01 -48.81
N GLN A 28 17.90 -4.72 -49.30
CA GLN A 28 18.22 -3.47 -49.94
C GLN A 28 17.07 -3.28 -50.93
N PHE A 29 16.11 -2.44 -50.55
CA PHE A 29 15.25 -1.80 -51.52
C PHE A 29 16.22 -1.03 -52.41
N ALA A 30 16.61 -1.69 -53.49
CA ALA A 30 17.15 -1.07 -54.66
C ALA A 30 16.14 0.00 -55.06
N VAL A 31 16.35 1.20 -54.52
CA VAL A 31 15.91 2.45 -55.13
C VAL A 31 16.74 2.56 -56.41
N HIS A 32 16.42 1.73 -57.40
CA HIS A 32 17.04 1.75 -58.70
C HIS A 32 15.95 2.04 -59.73
N SER A 33 15.86 3.34 -59.95
CA SER A 33 15.40 4.00 -61.16
C SER A 33 14.08 3.49 -61.72
N SER A 34 12.99 4.06 -61.21
CA SER A 34 12.03 4.63 -62.16
C SER A 34 12.81 5.59 -63.05
N ILE A 35 13.28 5.10 -64.20
CA ILE A 35 13.64 5.99 -65.30
C ILE A 35 12.37 6.80 -65.52
N PRO A 36 12.35 8.12 -65.25
CA PRO A 36 11.23 8.91 -65.67
C PRO A 36 11.25 8.75 -67.18
N PHE A 37 10.22 8.12 -67.76
CA PHE A 37 9.96 8.27 -69.17
C PHE A 37 9.88 9.77 -69.40
N SER A 38 10.97 10.28 -69.96
CA SER A 38 11.16 11.69 -70.22
C SER A 38 9.91 12.16 -70.93
N LYS A 39 9.22 13.12 -70.30
CA LYS A 39 8.22 13.93 -70.99
C LYS A 39 8.91 14.48 -72.24
N ASN A 40 8.60 13.86 -73.37
CA ASN A 40 8.70 14.38 -74.73
C ASN A 40 9.78 15.47 -74.90
N SER A 41 11.05 15.11 -74.67
CA SER A 41 12.15 15.92 -75.17
C SER A 41 12.53 15.32 -76.52
N TYR A 42 11.83 15.78 -77.56
CA TYR A 42 12.42 15.83 -78.89
C TYR A 42 13.70 16.66 -78.76
N SER A 43 14.81 15.97 -78.52
CA SER A 43 16.12 16.55 -78.56
C SER A 43 16.41 16.88 -80.02
N ILE A 44 16.33 18.17 -80.35
CA ILE A 44 16.79 18.75 -81.63
C ILE A 44 18.33 18.67 -81.63
N LEU A 45 18.88 17.46 -81.67
CA LEU A 45 20.31 17.20 -81.68
C LEU A 45 20.59 16.13 -82.74
N SER A 46 21.11 16.60 -83.88
CA SER A 46 21.52 15.84 -85.09
C SER A 46 20.47 14.90 -85.68
N ALA A 47 20.11 15.11 -86.95
CA ALA A 47 19.29 14.15 -87.67
C ALA A 47 19.98 12.78 -87.68
N PHE A 48 19.24 11.71 -87.32
CA PHE A 48 19.75 10.33 -87.32
C PHE A 48 20.33 9.92 -88.68
N CYS A 49 19.76 10.42 -89.77
CA CYS A 49 20.18 10.18 -91.15
C CYS A 49 20.51 11.50 -91.86
N SER A 50 21.61 11.50 -92.61
CA SER A 50 22.16 12.57 -93.44
C SER A 50 22.65 11.96 -94.77
N GLU A 51 22.93 12.78 -95.78
CA GLU A 51 23.37 12.29 -97.09
C GLU A 51 24.68 11.49 -97.01
N GLU A 52 25.54 11.79 -96.04
CA GLU A 52 26.85 11.15 -95.88
C GLU A 52 26.80 9.77 -95.18
N ASN A 53 25.75 9.49 -94.39
CA ASN A 53 25.66 8.27 -93.56
C ASN A 53 24.48 7.35 -93.91
N ILE A 54 23.77 7.61 -95.01
CA ILE A 54 22.54 6.90 -95.39
C ILE A 54 22.70 5.37 -95.49
N SER A 55 23.83 4.88 -96.03
CA SER A 55 24.10 3.44 -96.16
C SER A 55 24.29 2.76 -94.81
N GLN A 56 24.99 3.43 -93.88
CA GLN A 56 25.18 2.97 -92.51
C GLN A 56 23.85 2.98 -91.73
N CYS A 57 23.04 4.03 -91.92
CA CYS A 57 21.70 4.12 -91.32
C CYS A 57 20.76 3.01 -91.82
N ILE A 58 20.77 2.71 -93.12
CA ILE A 58 19.97 1.61 -93.70
C ILE A 58 20.41 0.28 -93.12
N SER A 59 21.72 0.01 -93.04
CA SER A 59 22.25 -1.22 -92.45
C SER A 59 21.84 -1.36 -90.98
N TYR A 60 21.95 -0.29 -90.19
CA TYR A 60 21.55 -0.26 -88.79
C TYR A 60 20.04 -0.49 -88.61
N ILE A 61 19.20 0.20 -89.37
CA ILE A 61 17.74 0.00 -89.31
C ILE A 61 17.39 -1.43 -89.74
N ASN A 62 17.98 -1.96 -90.82
CA ASN A 62 17.74 -3.34 -91.23
C ASN A 62 18.13 -4.33 -90.12
N GLN A 63 19.22 -4.09 -89.40
CA GLN A 63 19.64 -4.92 -88.26
C GLN A 63 18.65 -4.86 -87.10
N GLU A 64 18.20 -3.66 -86.70
CA GLU A 64 17.25 -3.47 -85.59
C GLU A 64 15.85 -4.01 -85.92
N VAL A 65 15.39 -3.80 -87.15
CA VAL A 65 14.10 -4.31 -87.63
C VAL A 65 14.14 -5.83 -87.69
N SER A 66 15.26 -6.41 -88.13
CA SER A 66 15.48 -7.86 -88.11
C SER A 66 15.59 -8.42 -86.69
N SER A 67 16.21 -7.70 -85.75
CA SER A 67 16.31 -8.12 -84.33
C SER A 67 14.95 -8.17 -83.64
N LEU A 68 14.02 -7.31 -84.07
CA LEU A 68 12.63 -7.29 -83.65
C LEU A 68 11.75 -8.31 -84.42
N GLY A 69 12.33 -9.07 -85.35
CA GLY A 69 11.66 -10.14 -86.10
C GLY A 69 10.93 -9.68 -87.38
N PHE A 70 11.22 -8.48 -87.87
CA PHE A 70 10.61 -7.92 -89.08
C PHE A 70 11.53 -8.04 -90.31
N PRO A 71 10.99 -8.08 -91.54
CA PRO A 71 11.80 -8.16 -92.75
C PRO A 71 12.58 -6.87 -93.01
N ALA A 72 13.77 -7.00 -93.64
CA ALA A 72 14.60 -5.87 -94.03
C ALA A 72 13.84 -4.89 -94.94
N ILE A 73 14.07 -3.60 -94.71
CA ILE A 73 13.40 -2.47 -95.37
C ILE A 73 14.02 -2.17 -96.74
N CYS A 74 15.33 -2.39 -96.85
CA CYS A 74 16.10 -2.34 -98.10
C CYS A 74 16.74 -3.69 -98.38
N THR A 75 16.64 -4.13 -99.63
CA THR A 75 17.30 -5.34 -100.13
C THR A 75 18.26 -4.93 -101.24
N GLU A 76 19.52 -5.36 -101.17
CA GLU A 76 20.48 -5.14 -102.27
C GLU A 76 20.13 -6.03 -103.46
N CYS A 77 19.34 -5.52 -104.40
CA CYS A 77 19.14 -6.15 -105.69
C CYS A 77 19.99 -5.38 -106.72
N SER A 78 21.00 -6.04 -107.30
CA SER A 78 21.89 -5.51 -108.36
C SER A 78 22.93 -4.44 -107.98
N GLY A 79 23.34 -4.33 -106.71
CA GLY A 79 24.43 -3.43 -106.29
C GLY A 79 24.02 -1.96 -106.12
N GLN A 80 22.72 -1.68 -106.07
CA GLN A 80 22.15 -0.40 -105.65
C GLN A 80 21.12 -0.67 -104.53
N PRO A 81 21.09 0.13 -103.44
CA PRO A 81 20.12 -0.04 -102.37
C PRO A 81 18.73 0.38 -102.87
N GLU A 82 17.86 -0.59 -103.16
CA GLU A 82 16.48 -0.32 -103.58
C GLU A 82 15.55 -0.34 -102.36
N LEU A 83 14.93 0.81 -102.08
CA LEU A 83 13.94 0.97 -101.02
C LEU A 83 12.60 0.37 -101.47
N ASN A 84 12.19 -0.74 -100.87
CA ASN A 84 10.84 -1.24 -101.07
C ASN A 84 9.87 -0.44 -100.18
N MET A 85 9.26 0.59 -100.74
CA MET A 85 8.32 1.46 -100.02
C MET A 85 7.18 0.69 -99.33
N VAL A 86 6.73 -0.42 -99.90
CA VAL A 86 5.68 -1.27 -99.29
C VAL A 86 6.21 -1.97 -98.05
N SER A 87 7.43 -2.54 -98.11
CA SER A 87 8.10 -3.11 -96.93
C SER A 87 8.36 -2.06 -95.85
N VAL A 88 8.76 -0.84 -96.23
CA VAL A 88 8.94 0.29 -95.31
C VAL A 88 7.63 0.62 -94.59
N LEU A 89 6.53 0.83 -95.33
CA LEU A 89 5.26 1.22 -94.75
C LEU A 89 4.68 0.13 -93.84
N ASN A 90 4.79 -1.14 -94.26
CA ASN A 90 4.33 -2.27 -93.45
C ASN A 90 5.18 -2.47 -92.18
N THR A 91 6.51 -2.36 -92.28
CA THR A 91 7.40 -2.45 -91.11
C THR A 91 7.15 -1.29 -90.13
N VAL A 92 6.98 -0.07 -90.62
CA VAL A 92 6.60 1.09 -89.79
C VAL A 92 5.23 0.89 -89.12
N TYR A 93 4.24 0.38 -89.85
CA TYR A 93 2.92 0.07 -89.29
C TYR A 93 3.01 -0.98 -88.18
N GLU A 94 3.73 -2.09 -88.42
CA GLU A 94 3.90 -3.14 -87.41
C GLU A 94 4.70 -2.66 -86.19
N LEU A 95 5.74 -1.83 -86.38
CA LEU A 95 6.47 -1.19 -85.29
C LEU A 95 5.57 -0.27 -84.45
N LEU A 96 4.70 0.50 -85.09
CA LEU A 96 3.71 1.32 -84.38
C LEU A 96 2.69 0.47 -83.62
N GLN A 97 2.26 -0.66 -84.18
CA GLN A 97 1.37 -1.59 -83.49
C GLN A 97 2.06 -2.28 -82.32
N LEU A 98 3.31 -2.70 -82.49
CA LEU A 98 4.13 -3.27 -81.44
C LEU A 98 4.34 -2.27 -80.30
N HIS A 99 4.70 -1.02 -80.63
CA HIS A 99 4.83 0.06 -79.64
C HIS A 99 3.52 0.29 -78.88
N ARG A 100 2.37 0.39 -79.58
CA ARG A 100 1.06 0.55 -78.91
C ARG A 100 0.67 -0.64 -78.03
N ARG A 101 1.03 -1.88 -78.41
CA ARG A 101 0.80 -3.07 -77.58
C ARG A 101 1.72 -3.08 -76.35
N SER A 102 3.00 -2.77 -76.55
CA SER A 102 4.00 -2.66 -75.49
C SER A 102 3.61 -1.59 -74.46
N GLN A 103 3.15 -0.42 -74.92
CA GLN A 103 2.65 0.65 -74.06
C GLN A 103 1.46 0.18 -73.21
N ARG A 104 0.47 -0.48 -73.83
CA ARG A 104 -0.68 -1.06 -73.10
C ARG A 104 -0.25 -2.11 -72.07
N THR A 105 0.73 -2.97 -72.41
CA THR A 105 1.24 -3.95 -71.43
C THR A 105 1.96 -3.29 -70.28
N LEU A 106 2.71 -2.21 -70.55
CA LEU A 106 3.43 -1.45 -69.52
C LEU A 106 2.45 -0.74 -68.58
N GLU A 107 1.43 -0.07 -69.13
CA GLU A 107 0.35 0.54 -68.35
C GLU A 107 -0.36 -0.50 -67.46
N ASN A 108 -0.67 -1.69 -67.99
CA ASN A 108 -1.27 -2.76 -67.20
C ASN A 108 -0.34 -3.21 -66.05
N LEU A 109 0.95 -3.41 -66.32
CA LEU A 109 1.93 -3.80 -65.30
C LEU A 109 2.08 -2.72 -64.22
N GLU A 110 2.09 -1.44 -64.59
CA GLU A 110 2.11 -0.32 -63.64
C GLU A 110 0.86 -0.34 -62.75
N THR A 111 -0.34 -0.54 -63.33
CA THR A 111 -1.56 -0.63 -62.53
C THR A 111 -1.56 -1.81 -61.55
N GLU A 112 -1.05 -2.97 -61.96
CA GLU A 112 -0.91 -4.12 -61.07
C GLU A 112 0.15 -3.86 -59.98
N GLN A 113 1.26 -3.21 -60.33
CA GLN A 113 2.27 -2.79 -59.36
C GLN A 113 1.67 -1.88 -58.28
N PHE A 114 0.88 -0.88 -58.66
CA PHE A 114 0.20 0.00 -57.71
C PHE A 114 -0.78 -0.77 -56.81
N LYS A 115 -1.54 -1.72 -57.36
CA LYS A 115 -2.45 -2.58 -56.56
C LYS A 115 -1.68 -3.43 -55.56
N TYR A 116 -0.58 -4.08 -55.98
CA TYR A 116 0.24 -4.89 -55.08
C TYR A 116 0.91 -4.04 -54.00
N SER A 117 1.40 -2.84 -54.32
CA SER A 117 1.96 -1.91 -53.33
C SER A 117 0.91 -1.53 -52.29
N SER A 118 -0.28 -1.14 -52.72
CA SER A 118 -1.38 -0.79 -51.81
C SER A 118 -1.79 -1.96 -50.92
N ASN A 119 -1.88 -3.18 -51.47
CA ASN A 119 -2.20 -4.38 -50.70
C ASN A 119 -1.12 -4.72 -49.68
N LEU A 120 0.16 -4.56 -50.06
CA LEU A 120 1.30 -4.77 -49.16
C LEU A 120 1.26 -3.78 -48.00
N GLU A 121 1.04 -2.49 -48.27
CA GLU A 121 0.90 -1.45 -47.25
C GLU A 121 -0.25 -1.75 -46.29
N HIS A 122 -1.41 -2.14 -46.82
CA HIS A 122 -2.56 -2.53 -46.00
C HIS A 122 -2.25 -3.75 -45.11
N LEU A 123 -1.59 -4.78 -45.65
CA LEU A 123 -1.14 -5.94 -44.88
C LEU A 123 -0.11 -5.56 -43.80
N GLN A 124 0.83 -4.68 -44.11
CA GLN A 124 1.83 -4.18 -43.15
C GLN A 124 1.16 -3.41 -42.00
N LEU A 125 0.22 -2.51 -42.31
CA LEU A 125 -0.55 -1.77 -41.30
C LEU A 125 -1.39 -2.71 -40.42
N SER A 126 -2.07 -3.68 -41.02
CA SER A 126 -2.84 -4.69 -40.30
C SER A 126 -1.93 -5.53 -39.38
N ASN A 127 -0.78 -5.97 -39.89
CA ASN A 127 0.20 -6.74 -39.12
C ASN A 127 0.75 -5.92 -37.94
N SER A 128 1.03 -4.62 -38.13
CA SER A 128 1.47 -3.73 -37.04
C SER A 128 0.41 -3.62 -35.95
N LYS A 129 -0.86 -3.38 -36.32
CA LYS A 129 -1.96 -3.28 -35.35
C LYS A 129 -2.13 -4.58 -34.54
N LEU A 130 -2.05 -5.74 -35.20
CA LEU A 130 -2.14 -7.04 -34.53
C LEU A 130 -0.96 -7.28 -33.59
N LYS A 131 0.25 -6.84 -33.95
CA LYS A 131 1.42 -6.89 -33.06
C LYS A 131 1.23 -6.02 -31.82
N ASP A 132 0.72 -4.80 -31.98
CA ASP A 132 0.47 -3.90 -30.86
C ASP A 132 -0.59 -4.47 -29.91
N GLN A 133 -1.67 -5.06 -30.44
CA GLN A 133 -2.70 -5.74 -29.66
C GLN A 133 -2.14 -6.97 -28.92
N LEU A 134 -1.29 -7.76 -29.59
CA LEU A 134 -0.64 -8.91 -28.97
C LEU A 134 0.29 -8.48 -27.83
N GLU A 135 1.08 -7.42 -28.02
CA GLU A 135 1.96 -6.90 -26.98
C GLU A 135 1.17 -6.33 -25.81
N HIS A 136 0.08 -5.61 -26.10
CA HIS A 136 -0.83 -5.11 -25.07
C HIS A 136 -1.43 -6.26 -24.25
N SER A 137 -2.01 -7.27 -24.90
CA SER A 137 -2.56 -8.44 -24.22
C SER A 137 -1.50 -9.20 -23.42
N LYS A 138 -0.26 -9.32 -23.92
CA LYS A 138 0.86 -9.91 -23.16
C LYS A 138 1.16 -9.12 -21.89
N ARG A 139 1.21 -7.78 -21.97
CA ARG A 139 1.43 -6.91 -20.81
C ARG A 139 0.30 -7.06 -19.78
N GLU A 140 -0.96 -7.06 -20.22
CA GLU A 140 -2.11 -7.29 -19.33
C GLU A 140 -2.04 -8.66 -18.65
N ASN A 141 -1.70 -9.70 -19.41
CA ASN A 141 -1.57 -11.06 -18.89
C ASN A 141 -0.47 -11.16 -17.82
N THR A 142 0.69 -10.51 -18.02
CA THR A 142 1.73 -10.44 -16.98
C THR A 142 1.25 -9.72 -15.71
N GLY A 143 0.42 -8.68 -15.85
CA GLY A 143 -0.20 -8.00 -14.71
C GLY A 143 -1.22 -8.87 -13.98
N LEU A 144 -1.97 -9.71 -14.71
CA LEU A 144 -2.88 -10.69 -14.13
C LEU A 144 -2.13 -11.78 -13.35
N PHE A 145 -1.06 -12.34 -13.90
CA PHE A 145 -0.24 -13.34 -13.21
C PHE A 145 0.38 -12.81 -11.91
N GLU A 146 0.86 -11.56 -11.89
CA GLU A 146 1.41 -10.98 -10.65
C GLU A 146 0.33 -10.75 -9.60
N ARG A 147 -0.88 -10.32 -10.00
CA ARG A 147 -2.02 -10.21 -9.08
C ARG A 147 -2.45 -11.57 -8.54
N GLU A 148 -2.48 -12.60 -9.39
CA GLU A 148 -2.76 -13.97 -8.97
C GLU A 148 -1.73 -14.45 -7.94
N ARG A 149 -0.43 -14.24 -8.21
CA ARG A 149 0.66 -14.57 -7.27
C ARG A 149 0.45 -13.91 -5.90
N GLN A 150 0.11 -12.62 -5.88
CA GLN A 150 -0.15 -11.88 -4.64
C GLN A 150 -1.35 -12.43 -3.87
N LEU A 151 -2.44 -12.74 -4.57
CA LEU A 151 -3.62 -13.36 -3.96
C LEU A 151 -3.31 -14.75 -3.41
N GLN A 152 -2.54 -15.58 -4.13
CA GLN A 152 -2.10 -16.88 -3.65
C GLN A 152 -1.26 -16.77 -2.37
N MET A 153 -0.34 -15.79 -2.29
CA MET A 153 0.44 -15.54 -1.07
C MET A 153 -0.45 -15.09 0.09
N LYS A 154 -1.44 -14.23 -0.16
CA LYS A 154 -2.40 -13.79 0.86
C LYS A 154 -3.25 -14.95 1.37
N ILE A 155 -3.73 -15.84 0.48
CA ILE A 155 -4.46 -17.05 0.85
C ILE A 155 -3.61 -17.94 1.74
N LYS A 156 -2.35 -18.21 1.37
CA LYS A 156 -1.43 -19.02 2.19
C LYS A 156 -1.21 -18.41 3.58
N SER A 157 -1.04 -17.09 3.67
CA SER A 157 -0.91 -16.39 4.94
C SER A 157 -2.16 -16.55 5.81
N LEU A 158 -3.35 -16.35 5.23
CA LEU A 158 -4.62 -16.50 5.96
C LEU A 158 -4.87 -17.95 6.40
N GLN A 159 -4.50 -18.92 5.57
CA GLN A 159 -4.57 -20.34 5.93
C GLN A 159 -3.68 -20.67 7.14
N ASN A 160 -2.47 -20.12 7.20
CA ASN A 160 -1.58 -20.28 8.34
C ASN A 160 -2.15 -19.62 9.61
N SER A 161 -2.66 -18.40 9.50
CA SER A 161 -3.33 -17.72 10.63
C SER A 161 -4.52 -18.54 11.14
N LEU A 162 -5.39 -19.02 10.25
CA LEU A 162 -6.53 -19.85 10.62
C LEU A 162 -6.10 -21.15 11.30
N LYS A 163 -5.01 -21.78 10.84
CA LYS A 163 -4.45 -22.97 11.47
C LYS A 163 -3.99 -22.68 12.90
N ASN A 164 -3.25 -21.58 13.10
CA ASN A 164 -2.77 -21.18 14.42
C ASN A 164 -3.94 -20.89 15.38
N GLU A 165 -4.96 -20.15 14.93
CA GLU A 165 -6.16 -19.88 15.74
C GLU A 165 -6.91 -21.16 16.11
N LYS A 166 -7.02 -22.14 15.19
CA LYS A 166 -7.61 -23.45 15.52
C LYS A 166 -6.80 -24.20 16.57
N GLU A 167 -5.47 -24.16 16.51
CA GLU A 167 -4.60 -24.76 17.51
C GLU A 167 -4.74 -24.08 18.88
N GLU A 168 -4.84 -22.75 18.93
CA GLU A 168 -5.08 -22.00 20.18
C GLU A 168 -6.46 -22.30 20.77
N VAL A 169 -7.51 -22.31 19.96
CA VAL A 169 -8.86 -22.72 20.40
C VAL A 169 -8.83 -24.13 20.98
N GLN A 170 -8.14 -25.08 20.33
CA GLN A 170 -8.02 -26.45 20.85
C GLN A 170 -7.26 -26.49 22.18
N LYS A 171 -6.19 -25.70 22.34
CA LYS A 171 -5.46 -25.59 23.62
C LYS A 171 -6.36 -25.03 24.72
N LEU A 172 -7.08 -23.95 24.46
CA LEU A 172 -8.01 -23.35 25.42
C LEU A 172 -9.14 -24.31 25.79
N GLN A 173 -9.69 -25.04 24.83
CA GLN A 173 -10.71 -26.06 25.08
C GLN A 173 -10.19 -27.16 26.03
N ASN A 174 -8.94 -27.60 25.85
CA ASN A 174 -8.28 -28.56 26.73
C ASN A 174 -8.05 -28.00 28.16
N ILE A 175 -7.72 -26.70 28.27
CA ILE A 175 -7.58 -26.02 29.57
C ILE A 175 -8.94 -25.90 30.27
N ILE A 176 -10.01 -25.56 29.54
CA ILE A 176 -11.36 -25.46 30.09
C ILE A 176 -11.84 -26.83 30.57
N SER A 177 -11.66 -27.88 29.77
CA SER A 177 -12.07 -29.24 30.14
C SER A 177 -11.31 -29.75 31.36
N SER A 178 -9.98 -29.57 31.41
CA SER A 178 -9.17 -29.94 32.58
C SER A 178 -9.60 -29.15 33.84
N ARG A 179 -9.82 -27.84 33.74
CA ARG A 179 -10.35 -27.03 34.87
C ARG A 179 -11.72 -27.51 35.33
N ALA A 180 -12.63 -27.81 34.41
CA ALA A 180 -13.95 -28.34 34.74
C ALA A 180 -13.86 -29.67 35.51
N THR A 181 -12.94 -30.56 35.12
CA THR A 181 -12.71 -31.80 35.88
C THR A 181 -12.14 -31.56 37.27
N GLN A 182 -11.21 -30.60 37.40
CA GLN A 182 -10.62 -30.23 38.69
C GLN A 182 -11.67 -29.63 39.63
N TYR A 183 -12.49 -28.68 39.16
CA TYR A 183 -13.57 -28.10 39.95
C TYR A 183 -14.61 -29.14 40.37
N ASN A 184 -14.97 -30.08 39.49
CA ASN A 184 -15.85 -31.18 39.86
C ASN A 184 -15.28 -32.06 40.96
N HIS A 185 -13.98 -32.36 40.92
CA HIS A 185 -13.31 -33.13 41.97
C HIS A 185 -13.31 -32.38 43.31
N ASP A 186 -12.96 -31.09 43.30
CA ASP A 186 -12.91 -30.27 44.50
C ASP A 186 -14.31 -30.02 45.09
N MET A 187 -15.32 -29.82 44.25
CA MET A 187 -16.72 -29.72 44.68
C MET A 187 -17.15 -31.01 45.39
N LYS A 188 -16.94 -32.18 44.78
CA LYS A 188 -17.24 -33.49 45.40
C LYS A 188 -16.48 -33.70 46.71
N ARG A 189 -15.24 -33.22 46.82
CA ARG A 189 -14.46 -33.26 48.07
C ARG A 189 -15.13 -32.40 49.15
N LYS A 190 -15.52 -31.17 48.81
CA LYS A 190 -16.20 -30.24 49.73
C LYS A 190 -17.57 -30.74 50.15
N GLU A 191 -18.34 -31.33 49.25
CA GLU A 191 -19.61 -32.00 49.56
C GLU A 191 -19.41 -33.11 50.60
N ARG A 192 -18.40 -33.97 50.43
CA ARG A 192 -18.09 -35.03 51.41
C ARG A 192 -17.68 -34.46 52.77
N GLU A 193 -16.88 -33.39 52.80
CA GLU A 193 -16.49 -32.70 54.04
C GLU A 193 -17.71 -32.09 54.74
N TYR A 194 -18.61 -31.47 53.98
CA TYR A 194 -19.86 -30.90 54.49
C TYR A 194 -20.78 -31.97 55.06
N THR A 195 -20.97 -33.10 54.36
CA THR A 195 -21.77 -34.22 54.85
C THR A 195 -21.22 -34.77 56.16
N LYS A 196 -19.89 -34.98 56.26
CA LYS A 196 -19.24 -35.40 57.52
C LYS A 196 -19.43 -34.39 58.65
N LEU A 197 -19.36 -33.09 58.35
CA LEU A 197 -19.57 -32.05 59.35
C LEU A 197 -21.03 -32.03 59.82
N LYS A 198 -21.98 -32.20 58.90
CA LYS A 198 -23.41 -32.30 59.19
C LYS A 198 -23.71 -33.52 60.07
N GLU A 199 -23.12 -34.67 59.77
CA GLU A 199 -23.22 -35.88 60.60
C GLU A 199 -22.67 -35.64 62.02
N ARG A 200 -21.48 -35.03 62.15
CA ARG A 200 -20.92 -34.68 63.47
C ARG A 200 -21.79 -33.71 64.25
N LEU A 201 -22.35 -32.70 63.59
CA LEU A 201 -23.24 -31.74 64.23
C LEU A 201 -24.52 -32.43 64.72
N ASN A 202 -25.12 -33.28 63.89
CA ASN A 202 -26.28 -34.07 64.27
C ASN A 202 -25.97 -35.00 65.45
N GLN A 203 -24.81 -35.66 65.44
CA GLN A 203 -24.35 -36.48 66.57
C GLN A 203 -24.25 -35.65 67.86
N LEU A 204 -23.62 -34.47 67.80
CA LEU A 204 -23.52 -33.57 68.96
C LEU A 204 -24.89 -33.08 69.46
N LEU A 205 -25.86 -32.88 68.56
CA LEU A 205 -27.22 -32.49 68.95
C LEU A 205 -27.98 -33.64 69.61
N ILE A 206 -27.76 -34.88 69.18
CA ILE A 206 -28.31 -36.09 69.82
C ILE A 206 -27.67 -36.30 71.19
N ASP A 207 -26.33 -36.30 71.26
CA ASP A 207 -25.57 -36.50 72.50
C ASP A 207 -25.90 -35.44 73.59
N LYS A 208 -26.29 -34.22 73.18
CA LYS A 208 -26.72 -33.14 74.09
C LYS A 208 -28.14 -33.31 74.63
N LYS A 209 -29.02 -34.07 73.97
CA LYS A 209 -30.36 -34.36 74.50
C LYS A 209 -30.32 -35.35 75.65
N ASP A 210 -29.32 -36.23 75.69
CA ASP A 210 -29.17 -37.26 76.73
C ASP A 210 -28.37 -36.79 77.96
N LYS A 211 -27.73 -35.61 77.92
CA LYS A 211 -26.98 -35.04 79.04
C LYS A 211 -27.59 -33.72 79.50
N LYS A 212 -28.33 -33.75 80.61
CA LYS A 212 -28.78 -32.55 81.34
C LYS A 212 -27.59 -31.64 81.66
N LEU A 213 -27.69 -30.40 81.17
CA LEU A 213 -27.08 -29.16 81.64
C LEU A 213 -25.99 -29.29 82.72
N ALA A 214 -24.74 -29.47 82.29
CA ALA A 214 -23.57 -29.02 83.03
C ALA A 214 -22.64 -28.34 82.02
N ILE A 215 -22.39 -27.05 82.20
CA ILE A 215 -21.30 -26.36 81.51
C ILE A 215 -20.02 -26.84 82.19
N GLU A 216 -19.45 -27.93 81.71
CA GLU A 216 -18.05 -28.27 81.95
C GLU A 216 -17.22 -27.72 80.80
N VAL A 217 -16.55 -26.59 81.04
CA VAL A 217 -15.46 -26.12 80.18
C VAL A 217 -14.26 -27.02 80.43
N LEU A 218 -14.26 -28.20 79.81
CA LEU A 218 -13.23 -29.22 80.02
C LEU A 218 -12.31 -29.43 78.81
N ASN A 219 -12.09 -28.38 78.00
CA ASN A 219 -11.00 -28.36 77.03
C ASN A 219 -10.55 -26.92 76.77
N TYR A 220 -9.35 -26.57 77.24
CA TYR A 220 -8.60 -25.43 76.71
C TYR A 220 -8.53 -25.58 75.19
N VAL A 221 -8.84 -24.51 74.45
CA VAL A 221 -8.58 -24.44 73.00
C VAL A 221 -7.07 -24.26 72.79
N GLY A 222 -6.32 -25.33 73.06
CA GLY A 222 -4.95 -25.52 72.60
C GLY A 222 -4.98 -26.33 71.31
N ARG A 223 -4.42 -25.79 70.23
CA ARG A 223 -4.25 -26.54 68.98
C ARG A 223 -3.39 -27.78 69.25
N SER A 224 -3.65 -28.88 68.55
CA SER A 224 -2.92 -30.16 68.66
C SER A 224 -1.42 -30.11 68.29
N ASP A 225 -0.90 -28.95 67.87
CA ASP A 225 0.50 -28.70 67.51
C ASP A 225 1.29 -27.98 68.64
N GLY A 226 0.68 -27.71 69.80
CA GLY A 226 1.37 -27.09 70.96
C GLY A 226 1.85 -25.64 70.75
N LYS A 227 1.67 -25.06 69.56
CA LYS A 227 2.04 -23.69 69.24
C LYS A 227 0.88 -22.73 69.52
N ARG A 228 1.15 -21.73 70.35
CA ARG A 228 0.26 -20.58 70.60
C ARG A 228 0.01 -19.88 69.26
N SER A 229 -1.25 -19.54 68.93
CA SER A 229 -1.51 -18.60 67.84
C SER A 229 -0.71 -17.33 68.15
N LEU A 230 0.31 -17.03 67.33
CA LEU A 230 0.96 -15.74 67.39
C LEU A 230 -0.12 -14.74 66.99
N TRP A 231 -0.64 -14.02 67.99
CA TRP A 231 -1.32 -12.77 67.75
C TRP A 231 -0.45 -11.94 66.82
N LYS A 232 -1.06 -11.20 65.88
CA LYS A 232 -0.33 -10.22 65.07
C LYS A 232 0.43 -9.32 66.03
N THR A 233 1.72 -9.55 66.14
CA THR A 233 2.63 -8.75 66.95
C THR A 233 3.35 -7.85 65.97
N GLY A 234 3.72 -6.63 66.38
CA GLY A 234 4.39 -5.67 65.49
C GLY A 234 5.61 -6.24 64.75
N LYS A 235 6.28 -7.27 65.30
CA LYS A 235 7.36 -8.00 64.62
C LYS A 235 6.91 -8.84 63.41
N THR A 236 5.72 -9.46 63.46
CA THR A 236 5.14 -10.20 62.33
C THR A 236 4.54 -9.28 61.27
N GLU A 237 3.96 -8.14 61.66
CA GLU A 237 3.48 -7.14 60.70
C GLU A 237 4.64 -6.42 60.00
N ALA A 238 5.68 -6.03 60.75
CA ALA A 238 6.90 -5.46 60.17
C ALA A 238 7.58 -6.39 59.16
N ARG A 239 7.61 -7.71 59.42
CA ARG A 239 8.13 -8.68 58.44
C ARG A 239 7.26 -8.79 57.19
N ASN A 240 5.95 -8.79 57.33
CA ASN A 240 5.05 -8.84 56.18
C ASN A 240 5.10 -7.54 55.36
N GLU A 241 5.26 -6.39 56.02
CA GLU A 241 5.50 -5.09 55.38
C GLU A 241 6.86 -5.07 54.67
N GLU A 242 7.92 -5.59 55.29
CA GLU A 242 9.24 -5.74 54.67
C GLU A 242 9.19 -6.62 53.42
N GLU A 243 8.53 -7.77 53.47
CA GLU A 243 8.32 -8.65 52.31
C GLU A 243 7.48 -7.98 51.21
N MET A 244 6.47 -7.17 51.58
CA MET A 244 5.67 -6.39 50.64
C MET A 244 6.51 -5.29 49.96
N TYR A 245 7.29 -4.52 50.73
CA TYR A 245 8.19 -3.50 50.18
C TYR A 245 9.27 -4.13 49.31
N GLN A 246 9.82 -5.28 49.70
CA GLN A 246 10.78 -6.03 48.90
C GLN A 246 10.18 -6.51 47.57
N THR A 247 8.92 -6.98 47.59
CA THR A 247 8.20 -7.37 46.36
C THR A 247 7.94 -6.17 45.46
N LEU A 248 7.54 -5.04 46.04
CA LEU A 248 7.30 -3.80 45.31
C LEU A 248 8.59 -3.28 44.64
N LEU A 249 9.70 -3.25 45.38
CA LEU A 249 11.02 -2.88 44.86
C LEU A 249 11.45 -3.81 43.73
N LYS A 250 11.31 -5.12 43.90
CA LYS A 250 11.62 -6.11 42.84
C LYS A 250 10.79 -5.91 41.58
N ASN A 251 9.51 -5.56 41.72
CA ASN A 251 8.64 -5.24 40.58
C ASN A 251 9.08 -3.94 39.87
N TYR A 252 9.47 -2.90 40.62
CA TYR A 252 10.02 -1.67 40.05
C TYR A 252 11.35 -1.92 39.32
N GLU A 253 12.25 -2.71 39.91
CA GLU A 253 13.52 -3.10 39.27
C GLU A 253 13.28 -3.91 37.98
N SER A 254 12.32 -4.83 37.99
CA SER A 254 11.93 -5.58 36.79
C SER A 254 11.41 -4.64 35.71
N ARG A 255 10.48 -3.74 36.07
CA ARG A 255 9.92 -2.77 35.13
C ARG A 255 10.97 -1.82 34.56
N GLN A 256 11.94 -1.40 35.37
CA GLN A 256 13.05 -0.57 34.92
C GLN A 256 13.95 -1.32 33.93
N LYS A 257 14.22 -2.61 34.15
CA LYS A 257 14.97 -3.45 33.21
C LYS A 257 14.21 -3.60 31.88
N ASP A 258 12.91 -3.87 31.93
CA ASP A 258 12.07 -3.98 30.72
C ASP A 258 12.10 -2.67 29.91
N LEU A 259 11.95 -1.52 30.58
CA LEU A 259 12.04 -0.21 29.94
C LEU A 259 13.43 0.05 29.35
N MET A 260 14.51 -0.41 29.98
CA MET A 260 15.86 -0.29 29.43
C MET A 260 16.04 -1.13 28.16
N VAL A 261 15.48 -2.35 28.13
CA VAL A 261 15.49 -3.22 26.94
C VAL A 261 14.69 -2.58 25.81
N GLU A 262 13.45 -2.15 26.09
CA GLU A 262 12.60 -1.46 25.11
C GLU A 262 13.27 -0.20 24.56
N ASN A 263 13.90 0.62 25.41
CA ASN A 263 14.62 1.81 24.97
C ASN A 263 15.82 1.45 24.08
N ALA A 264 16.54 0.36 24.38
CA ALA A 264 17.62 -0.14 23.54
C ALA A 264 17.11 -0.65 22.18
N GLU A 265 15.97 -1.32 22.14
CA GLU A 265 15.31 -1.77 20.91
C GLU A 265 14.82 -0.59 20.08
N LEU A 266 14.17 0.40 20.69
CA LEU A 266 13.75 1.64 20.03
C LEU A 266 14.95 2.38 19.43
N LYS A 267 16.09 2.45 20.14
CA LYS A 267 17.33 3.01 19.59
C LYS A 267 17.85 2.23 18.38
N LYS A 268 17.77 0.89 18.41
CA LYS A 268 18.15 0.04 17.26
C LYS A 268 17.23 0.30 16.06
N VAL A 269 15.92 0.35 16.26
CA VAL A 269 14.94 0.64 15.20
C VAL A 269 15.18 2.03 14.63
N LEU A 270 15.41 3.04 15.47
CA LEU A 270 15.71 4.40 15.03
C LEU A 270 17.00 4.46 14.20
N GLN A 271 18.06 3.75 14.64
CA GLN A 271 19.30 3.64 13.87
C GLN A 271 19.11 2.91 12.54
N GLN A 272 18.26 1.88 12.51
CA GLN A 272 17.92 1.14 11.30
C GLN A 272 17.13 2.02 10.32
N MET A 273 16.11 2.73 10.79
CA MET A 273 15.36 3.70 9.98
C MET A 273 16.28 4.79 9.44
N LYS A 274 17.23 5.30 10.26
CA LYS A 274 18.24 6.26 9.79
C LYS A 274 19.09 5.68 8.67
N LYS A 275 19.57 4.44 8.80
CA LYS A 275 20.35 3.75 7.75
C LYS A 275 19.55 3.56 6.47
N GLU A 276 18.29 3.16 6.58
CA GLU A 276 17.39 2.98 5.44
C GLU A 276 17.07 4.30 4.75
N MET A 277 16.75 5.36 5.51
CA MET A 277 16.55 6.70 4.96
C MET A 277 17.80 7.19 4.23
N VAL A 278 18.99 7.02 4.83
CA VAL A 278 20.26 7.36 4.16
C VAL A 278 20.44 6.54 2.89
N SER A 279 20.18 5.23 2.92
CA SER A 279 20.28 4.33 1.76
C SER A 279 19.34 4.75 0.61
N ILE A 280 18.09 5.11 0.92
CA ILE A 280 17.12 5.59 -0.06
C ILE A 280 17.58 6.93 -0.68
N LEU A 281 18.08 7.84 0.16
CA LEU A 281 18.56 9.16 -0.28
C LEU A 281 19.90 9.08 -1.05
N SER A 282 20.79 8.15 -0.70
CA SER A 282 22.07 7.90 -1.39
C SER A 282 21.89 7.10 -2.69
N SER A 283 20.94 6.17 -2.73
CA SER A 283 20.52 5.44 -3.95
C SER A 283 20.02 6.40 -5.03
N ARG A 284 19.29 7.45 -4.65
CA ARG A 284 18.86 8.52 -5.57
C ARG A 284 20.03 9.33 -6.14
N LYS A 285 21.16 9.44 -5.43
CA LYS A 285 22.39 10.09 -5.92
C LYS A 285 23.19 9.21 -6.90
N HIS A 286 23.12 7.88 -6.79
CA HIS A 286 23.84 6.98 -7.71
C HIS A 286 23.14 6.76 -9.05
N SER A 287 21.82 6.97 -9.15
CA SER A 287 21.11 6.96 -10.45
C SER A 287 21.41 8.17 -11.34
N LEU A 288 22.17 9.17 -10.86
CA LEU A 288 22.50 10.41 -11.59
C LEU A 288 24.02 10.70 -11.65
N LYS A 289 24.86 9.78 -11.18
CA LYS A 289 26.34 9.89 -11.23
C LYS A 289 26.99 8.65 -11.84
N GLU A 290 26.60 8.32 -13.06
CA GLU A 290 27.49 7.66 -14.04
C GLU A 290 27.76 8.65 -15.17
N LYS A 291 28.55 9.68 -14.84
CA LYS A 291 29.39 10.51 -15.73
C LYS A 291 30.01 11.61 -14.87
N ASN A 292 31.14 11.29 -14.26
CA ASN A 292 32.37 12.10 -14.29
C ASN A 292 33.32 11.66 -13.17
N LEU A 293 34.54 11.31 -13.59
CA LEU A 293 35.72 11.03 -12.79
C LEU A 293 36.20 12.29 -12.05
N THR A 294 36.81 12.12 -10.87
CA THR A 294 38.26 12.26 -10.57
C THR A 294 38.48 12.67 -9.11
N ALA A 295 39.55 12.11 -8.55
CA ALA A 295 40.07 12.28 -7.20
C ALA A 295 40.38 13.73 -6.79
N SER A 296 40.27 14.03 -5.50
CA SER A 296 41.35 14.68 -4.74
C SER A 296 41.06 14.58 -3.24
N ASP A 297 42.07 14.08 -2.54
CA ASP A 297 42.27 14.10 -1.10
C ASP A 297 42.31 15.55 -0.58
N ASN A 298 41.71 15.81 0.59
CA ASN A 298 42.10 16.84 1.57
C ASN A 298 41.11 16.83 2.75
N GLU A 299 41.52 16.16 3.81
CA GLU A 299 40.97 16.24 5.16
C GLU A 299 41.47 17.53 5.82
N GLU A 300 40.60 18.53 6.00
CA GLU A 300 40.64 19.59 7.04
C GLU A 300 39.67 20.75 6.69
N ASP A 301 38.35 20.50 6.65
CA ASP A 301 37.30 21.55 6.88
C ASP A 301 35.85 21.01 6.93
N VAL A 302 35.65 19.80 7.47
CA VAL A 302 34.42 19.00 7.26
C VAL A 302 33.19 19.55 8.02
N CYS A 303 33.34 20.53 8.92
CA CYS A 303 32.21 20.98 9.76
C CYS A 303 31.39 22.13 9.13
N ASP A 304 32.00 23.16 8.55
CA ASP A 304 31.26 24.33 8.03
C ASP A 304 30.74 24.13 6.59
N SER A 305 31.48 23.41 5.74
CA SER A 305 31.05 23.10 4.37
C SER A 305 29.76 22.26 4.34
N SER A 306 29.55 21.41 5.36
CA SER A 306 28.36 20.55 5.46
C SER A 306 27.07 21.34 5.69
N ARG A 307 27.16 22.51 6.34
CA ARG A 307 26.01 23.38 6.64
C ARG A 307 25.65 24.24 5.44
N GLU A 308 26.66 24.84 4.80
CA GLU A 308 26.48 25.66 3.58
C GLU A 308 26.00 24.81 2.39
N THR A 309 26.49 23.57 2.27
CA THR A 309 26.02 22.60 1.25
C THR A 309 24.57 22.16 1.51
N LEU A 310 24.14 22.06 2.76
CA LEU A 310 22.75 21.72 3.12
C LEU A 310 21.80 22.88 2.83
N GLU A 311 22.24 24.11 3.08
CA GLU A 311 21.49 25.33 2.84
C GLU A 311 21.30 25.57 1.33
N LEU A 312 22.37 25.42 0.54
CA LEU A 312 22.31 25.44 -0.94
C LEU A 312 21.41 24.32 -1.49
N SER A 313 21.45 23.12 -0.89
CA SER A 313 20.56 22.01 -1.29
C SER A 313 19.09 22.30 -0.97
N CYS A 314 18.81 23.00 0.14
CA CYS A 314 17.46 23.42 0.51
C CYS A 314 16.94 24.53 -0.41
N GLU A 315 17.79 25.51 -0.76
CA GLU A 315 17.45 26.55 -1.74
C GLU A 315 17.17 25.95 -3.11
N HIS A 316 17.99 25.01 -3.56
CA HIS A 316 17.75 24.30 -4.83
C HIS A 316 16.46 23.49 -4.80
N ALA A 317 16.13 22.83 -3.68
CA ALA A 317 14.88 22.10 -3.53
C ALA A 317 13.66 23.03 -3.53
N ARG A 318 13.76 24.19 -2.88
CA ARG A 318 12.70 25.23 -2.88
C ARG A 318 12.48 25.80 -4.28
N GLU A 319 13.56 26.05 -5.02
CA GLU A 319 13.47 26.57 -6.38
C GLU A 319 12.88 25.53 -7.35
N GLN A 320 13.28 24.25 -7.23
CA GLN A 320 12.69 23.16 -8.01
C GLN A 320 11.18 23.00 -7.74
N LEU A 321 10.77 23.04 -6.47
CA LEU A 321 9.35 22.98 -6.10
C LEU A 321 8.57 24.17 -6.67
N THR A 322 9.13 25.38 -6.55
CA THR A 322 8.50 26.60 -7.07
C THR A 322 8.37 26.54 -8.60
N ASN A 323 9.38 26.03 -9.30
CA ASN A 323 9.35 25.88 -10.75
C ASN A 323 8.37 24.79 -11.20
N SER A 324 8.26 23.70 -10.45
CA SER A 324 7.26 22.65 -10.69
C SER A 324 5.83 23.19 -10.56
N ILE A 325 5.54 23.92 -9.47
CA ILE A 325 4.24 24.56 -9.26
C ILE A 325 3.93 25.57 -10.38
N ARG A 326 4.90 26.39 -10.80
CA ARG A 326 4.75 27.33 -11.92
C ARG A 326 4.50 26.61 -13.25
N GLN A 327 5.09 25.45 -13.49
CA GLN A 327 4.83 24.65 -14.70
C GLN A 327 3.42 24.05 -14.67
N GLN A 328 3.02 23.45 -13.54
CA GLN A 328 1.66 22.91 -13.37
C GLN A 328 0.60 24.00 -13.51
N TRP A 329 0.85 25.20 -12.98
CA TRP A 329 -0.04 26.34 -13.13
C TRP A 329 -0.16 26.80 -14.59
N ARG A 330 0.94 26.79 -15.35
CA ARG A 330 0.91 27.10 -16.79
C ARG A 330 0.12 26.06 -17.58
N LEU A 331 0.34 24.77 -17.31
CA LEU A 331 -0.42 23.69 -17.96
C LEU A 331 -1.91 23.79 -17.66
N LEU A 332 -2.28 24.06 -16.41
CA LEU A 332 -3.67 24.26 -16.02
C LEU A 332 -4.27 25.49 -16.70
N LYS A 333 -3.52 26.60 -16.76
CA LYS A 333 -3.95 27.83 -17.44
C LYS A 333 -4.18 27.58 -18.93
N ASP A 334 -3.25 26.91 -19.61
CA ASP A 334 -3.39 26.56 -21.03
C ASP A 334 -4.59 25.64 -21.26
N HIS A 335 -4.84 24.69 -20.36
CA HIS A 335 -5.99 23.80 -20.45
C HIS A 335 -7.32 24.56 -20.23
N MET A 336 -7.34 25.48 -19.27
CA MET A 336 -8.49 26.35 -19.00
C MET A 336 -8.76 27.29 -20.17
N GLU A 337 -7.71 27.86 -20.79
CA GLU A 337 -7.82 28.68 -22.00
C GLU A 337 -8.34 27.85 -23.19
N LYS A 338 -7.89 26.60 -23.37
CA LYS A 338 -8.43 25.68 -24.39
C LYS A 338 -9.90 25.36 -24.15
N LEU A 339 -10.29 25.04 -22.92
CA LEU A 339 -11.70 24.80 -22.56
C LEU A 339 -12.56 26.06 -22.77
N ASN A 340 -12.04 27.23 -22.43
CA ASN A 340 -12.74 28.50 -22.65
C ASN A 340 -12.87 28.82 -24.15
N SER A 341 -11.83 28.51 -24.93
CA SER A 341 -11.85 28.62 -26.40
C SER A 341 -12.90 27.67 -27.00
N GLN A 342 -12.96 26.43 -26.51
CA GLN A 342 -13.92 25.42 -26.93
C GLN A 342 -15.36 25.80 -26.53
N ALA A 343 -15.56 26.34 -25.33
CA ALA A 343 -16.85 26.85 -24.87
C ALA A 343 -17.29 28.10 -25.67
N SER A 344 -16.36 28.98 -26.04
CA SER A 344 -16.64 30.13 -26.90
C SER A 344 -17.00 29.74 -28.34
N LEU A 345 -16.42 28.63 -28.84
CA LEU A 345 -16.73 28.07 -30.16
C LEU A 345 -18.14 27.45 -30.20
N VAL A 346 -18.62 26.92 -29.06
CA VAL A 346 -20.00 26.44 -28.88
C VAL A 346 -21.01 27.59 -28.85
N GLN A 347 -20.61 28.79 -28.38
CA GLN A 347 -21.47 29.98 -28.41
C GLN A 347 -21.55 30.65 -29.78
N ASN A 348 -20.51 30.55 -30.62
CA ASN A 348 -20.44 31.17 -31.95
C ASN A 348 -20.77 30.21 -33.11
N GLY A 349 -21.76 29.34 -32.93
CA GLY A 349 -22.65 28.88 -34.01
C GLY A 349 -22.04 28.34 -35.32
N LYS A 350 -20.86 27.71 -35.30
CA LYS A 350 -20.29 27.09 -36.50
C LYS A 350 -19.62 25.75 -36.19
N TRP A 351 -20.45 24.73 -35.99
CA TRP A 351 -20.02 23.34 -36.07
C TRP A 351 -20.09 22.87 -37.52
N VAL A 352 -18.93 22.54 -38.10
CA VAL A 352 -18.83 21.77 -39.33
C VAL A 352 -18.94 20.30 -38.95
N ASP A 353 -20.12 19.76 -39.26
CA ASP A 353 -20.47 18.37 -39.53
C ASP A 353 -19.34 17.34 -39.45
N ASN A 354 -19.12 16.74 -38.27
CA ASN A 354 -18.40 15.47 -38.16
C ASN A 354 -18.56 14.71 -36.82
N ASP A 355 -19.42 15.16 -35.89
CA ASP A 355 -19.60 14.44 -34.62
C ASP A 355 -21.05 14.48 -34.12
N VAL A 356 -21.98 14.20 -35.03
CA VAL A 356 -23.36 13.85 -34.66
C VAL A 356 -23.40 12.34 -34.47
N ILE A 357 -23.37 11.89 -33.21
CA ILE A 357 -23.77 10.52 -32.86
C ILE A 357 -25.13 10.27 -33.52
N PRO A 358 -25.28 9.27 -34.40
CA PRO A 358 -26.52 9.06 -35.13
C PRO A 358 -27.67 8.92 -34.11
N ARG A 359 -28.74 9.69 -34.29
CA ARG A 359 -29.93 9.68 -33.41
C ARG A 359 -30.45 8.26 -33.13
N LYS A 360 -30.21 7.35 -34.07
CA LYS A 360 -30.51 5.91 -33.99
C LYS A 360 -29.66 5.15 -32.97
N ALA A 361 -28.37 5.47 -32.84
CA ALA A 361 -27.49 4.87 -31.84
C ALA A 361 -27.90 5.27 -30.41
N HIS A 362 -28.31 6.52 -30.21
CA HIS A 362 -28.87 6.97 -28.94
C HIS A 362 -30.21 6.27 -28.61
N GLU A 363 -31.05 6.03 -29.61
CA GLU A 363 -32.31 5.30 -29.43
C GLU A 363 -32.07 3.83 -29.06
N GLU A 364 -31.10 3.18 -29.70
CA GLU A 364 -30.65 1.81 -29.39
C GLU A 364 -30.06 1.71 -27.97
N GLU A 365 -29.25 2.68 -27.54
CA GLU A 365 -28.73 2.71 -26.16
C GLU A 365 -29.84 2.98 -25.13
N MET A 366 -30.81 3.83 -25.45
CA MET A 366 -31.97 4.06 -24.58
C MET A 366 -32.81 2.79 -24.41
N ASP A 367 -33.04 2.02 -25.47
CA ASP A 367 -33.80 0.78 -25.37
C ASP A 367 -33.03 -0.32 -24.64
N LYS A 368 -31.70 -0.36 -24.80
CA LYS A 368 -30.82 -1.23 -24.02
C LYS A 368 -30.87 -0.90 -22.52
N LEU A 369 -30.78 0.38 -22.15
CA LEU A 369 -30.88 0.82 -20.76
C LEU A 369 -32.27 0.53 -20.16
N LYS A 370 -33.35 0.70 -20.92
CA LYS A 370 -34.70 0.31 -20.47
C LYS A 370 -34.78 -1.19 -20.17
N LEU A 371 -34.17 -2.02 -21.02
CA LEU A 371 -34.13 -3.47 -20.82
C LEU A 371 -33.33 -3.84 -19.56
N GLU A 372 -32.16 -3.24 -19.36
CA GLU A 372 -31.33 -3.45 -18.17
C GLU A 372 -32.06 -3.00 -16.90
N ILE A 373 -32.74 -1.85 -16.91
CA ILE A 373 -33.56 -1.38 -15.80
C ILE A 373 -34.70 -2.37 -15.50
N GLN A 374 -35.33 -2.94 -16.53
CA GLN A 374 -36.39 -3.92 -16.35
C GLN A 374 -35.84 -5.21 -15.72
N GLN A 375 -34.69 -5.70 -16.18
CA GLN A 375 -34.02 -6.86 -15.59
C GLN A 375 -33.62 -6.63 -14.12
N CYS A 376 -33.12 -5.43 -13.80
CA CYS A 376 -32.84 -5.06 -12.41
C CYS A 376 -34.10 -5.05 -11.54
N LYS A 377 -35.25 -4.56 -12.06
CA LYS A 377 -36.52 -4.58 -11.33
C LYS A 377 -36.99 -6.01 -11.07
N ASP A 378 -36.92 -6.88 -12.06
CA ASP A 378 -37.33 -8.29 -11.93
C ASP A 378 -36.40 -9.03 -10.93
N PHE A 379 -35.11 -8.71 -10.94
CA PHE A 379 -34.16 -9.23 -9.95
C PHE A 379 -34.47 -8.74 -8.53
N ILE A 380 -34.79 -7.47 -8.35
CA ILE A 380 -35.19 -6.94 -7.04
C ILE A 380 -36.48 -7.60 -6.54
N GLN A 381 -37.46 -7.83 -7.43
CA GLN A 381 -38.70 -8.53 -7.08
C GLN A 381 -38.45 -9.98 -6.64
N THR A 382 -37.61 -10.72 -7.37
CA THR A 382 -37.25 -12.09 -7.00
C THR A 382 -36.46 -12.14 -5.69
N GLN A 383 -35.55 -11.20 -5.45
CA GLN A 383 -34.86 -11.05 -4.16
C GLN A 383 -35.85 -10.77 -3.02
N GLN A 384 -36.82 -9.87 -3.21
CA GLN A 384 -37.85 -9.60 -2.20
C GLN A 384 -38.72 -10.81 -1.90
N GLN A 385 -39.08 -11.60 -2.91
CA GLN A 385 -39.84 -12.84 -2.72
C GLN A 385 -39.04 -13.89 -1.94
N LEU A 386 -37.75 -14.08 -2.27
CA LEU A 386 -36.86 -14.98 -1.52
C LEU A 386 -36.68 -14.55 -0.06
N TRP A 387 -36.55 -13.24 0.19
CA TRP A 387 -36.46 -12.68 1.53
C TRP A 387 -37.76 -12.92 2.33
N GLN A 388 -38.92 -12.67 1.72
CA GLN A 388 -40.21 -12.99 2.34
C GLN A 388 -40.35 -14.50 2.62
N GLN A 389 -39.89 -15.34 1.70
CA GLN A 389 -39.92 -16.80 1.88
C GLN A 389 -39.01 -17.24 3.03
N GLN A 390 -37.82 -16.64 3.17
CA GLN A 390 -36.88 -16.93 4.25
C GLN A 390 -37.42 -16.48 5.61
N LEU A 391 -38.14 -15.34 5.67
CA LEU A 391 -38.81 -14.86 6.87
C LEU A 391 -40.06 -15.66 7.23
N SER A 392 -40.72 -16.29 6.25
CA SER A 392 -41.88 -17.16 6.46
C SER A 392 -41.53 -18.64 6.67
N SER A 393 -40.25 -19.01 6.54
CA SER A 393 -39.79 -20.37 6.79
C SER A 393 -39.83 -20.61 8.31
N PRO A 394 -40.54 -21.64 8.82
CA PRO A 394 -40.55 -21.94 10.25
C PRO A 394 -39.19 -22.51 10.62
N CYS A 395 -38.23 -21.62 10.89
CA CYS A 395 -37.02 -21.95 11.63
C CYS A 395 -37.45 -22.04 13.10
N ASP A 396 -37.09 -23.12 13.80
CA ASP A 396 -37.50 -23.36 15.19
C ASP A 396 -37.30 -22.10 16.05
N ASP A 397 -38.42 -21.46 16.41
CA ASP A 397 -38.49 -20.20 17.17
C ASP A 397 -37.67 -20.26 18.47
N GLU A 398 -37.54 -21.46 19.06
CA GLU A 398 -36.75 -21.70 20.26
C GLU A 398 -35.24 -21.50 20.04
N THR A 399 -34.71 -21.87 18.87
CA THR A 399 -33.27 -21.76 18.59
C THR A 399 -32.89 -20.32 18.29
N ALA A 400 -33.76 -19.59 17.56
CA ALA A 400 -33.58 -18.17 17.29
C ALA A 400 -33.73 -17.31 18.56
N ALA A 401 -34.70 -17.65 19.43
CA ALA A 401 -34.87 -17.00 20.73
C ALA A 401 -33.64 -17.21 21.62
N LEU A 402 -33.11 -18.43 21.70
CA LEU A 402 -31.97 -18.76 22.57
C LEU A 402 -30.67 -18.07 22.11
N LEU A 403 -30.44 -17.97 20.80
CA LEU A 403 -29.26 -17.26 20.26
C LEU A 403 -29.34 -15.74 20.52
N ASN A 404 -30.55 -15.17 20.39
CA ASN A 404 -30.80 -13.76 20.67
C ASN A 404 -30.65 -13.46 22.18
N ASP A 405 -31.16 -14.34 23.04
CA ASP A 405 -31.03 -14.22 24.50
C ASP A 405 -29.56 -14.31 24.95
N CYS A 406 -28.76 -15.19 24.33
CA CYS A 406 -27.31 -15.25 24.56
C CYS A 406 -26.58 -13.97 24.16
N TYR A 407 -26.88 -13.41 22.99
CA TYR A 407 -26.27 -12.15 22.53
C TYR A 407 -26.65 -10.97 23.44
N MET A 408 -27.92 -10.88 23.83
CA MET A 408 -28.40 -9.84 24.74
C MET A 408 -27.81 -9.98 26.15
N LEU A 409 -27.54 -11.20 26.61
CA LEU A 409 -26.84 -11.44 27.89
C LEU A 409 -25.38 -11.00 27.84
N GLU A 410 -24.66 -11.31 26.77
CA GLU A 410 -23.26 -10.91 26.59
C GLU A 410 -23.13 -9.37 26.52
N GLU A 411 -24.00 -8.72 25.75
CA GLU A 411 -24.05 -7.26 25.64
C GLU A 411 -24.39 -6.59 26.99
N LYS A 412 -25.32 -7.19 27.75
CA LYS A 412 -25.68 -6.72 29.11
C LYS A 412 -24.53 -6.89 30.10
N GLU A 413 -23.77 -7.97 30.00
CA GLU A 413 -22.61 -8.22 30.86
C GLU A 413 -21.46 -7.25 30.52
N ARG A 414 -21.19 -7.01 29.23
CA ARG A 414 -20.23 -5.99 28.77
C ARG A 414 -20.60 -4.60 29.27
N LEU A 415 -21.86 -4.20 29.14
CA LEU A 415 -22.33 -2.89 29.61
C LEU A 415 -22.19 -2.75 31.13
N LYS A 416 -22.39 -3.83 31.88
CA LYS A 416 -22.19 -3.86 33.33
C LYS A 416 -20.71 -3.73 33.71
N GLU A 417 -19.80 -4.26 32.90
CA GLU A 417 -18.35 -4.07 33.06
C GLU A 417 -17.91 -2.64 32.77
N GLU A 418 -18.37 -2.06 31.66
CA GLU A 418 -18.12 -0.66 31.32
C GLU A 418 -18.66 0.28 32.41
N TRP A 419 -19.85 -0.02 32.94
CA TRP A 419 -20.44 0.76 34.03
C TRP A 419 -19.65 0.66 35.34
N ARG A 420 -19.12 -0.54 35.67
CA ARG A 420 -18.21 -0.71 36.81
C ARG A 420 -16.92 0.08 36.63
N LEU A 421 -16.34 0.08 35.42
CA LEU A 421 -15.14 0.85 35.12
C LEU A 421 -15.39 2.35 35.26
N PHE A 422 -16.52 2.84 34.73
CA PHE A 422 -16.92 4.24 34.84
C PHE A 422 -17.12 4.66 36.30
N ASP A 423 -17.75 3.82 37.12
CA ASP A 423 -17.97 4.13 38.53
C ASP A 423 -16.65 4.17 39.32
N GLU A 424 -15.71 3.27 38.99
CA GLU A 424 -14.38 3.29 39.59
C GLU A 424 -13.58 4.54 39.20
N GLN A 425 -13.66 4.96 37.93
CA GLN A 425 -13.06 6.23 37.49
C GLN A 425 -13.68 7.42 38.22
N ARG A 426 -15.01 7.48 38.33
CA ARG A 426 -15.73 8.52 39.07
C ARG A 426 -15.27 8.60 40.53
N ARG A 427 -15.13 7.45 41.18
CA ARG A 427 -14.64 7.35 42.56
C ARG A 427 -13.18 7.81 42.69
N ASN A 428 -12.34 7.54 41.70
CA ASN A 428 -10.94 7.99 41.67
C ASN A 428 -10.85 9.51 41.50
N PHE A 429 -11.62 10.09 40.58
CA PHE A 429 -11.70 11.55 40.45
C PHE A 429 -12.20 12.22 41.75
N GLU A 430 -13.16 11.62 42.43
CA GLU A 430 -13.67 12.15 43.71
C GLU A 430 -12.59 12.10 44.82
N LYS A 431 -11.77 11.05 44.84
CA LYS A 431 -10.61 10.97 45.74
C LYS A 431 -9.55 12.01 45.40
N GLU A 432 -9.18 12.15 44.14
CA GLU A 432 -8.23 13.16 43.70
C GLU A 432 -8.72 14.55 44.05
N ARG A 433 -10.01 14.86 43.81
CA ARG A 433 -10.64 16.12 44.18
C ARG A 433 -10.53 16.41 45.67
N LYS A 434 -10.76 15.41 46.53
CA LYS A 434 -10.56 15.54 47.99
C LYS A 434 -9.11 15.80 48.34
N ASN A 435 -8.17 15.06 47.75
CA ASN A 435 -6.74 15.24 47.98
C ASN A 435 -6.26 16.63 47.56
N PHE A 436 -6.70 17.13 46.40
CA PHE A 436 -6.37 18.49 45.95
C PHE A 436 -6.96 19.55 46.89
N THR A 437 -8.20 19.36 47.35
CA THR A 437 -8.85 20.27 48.29
C THR A 437 -8.09 20.30 49.63
N GLU A 438 -7.70 19.13 50.15
CA GLU A 438 -6.94 19.02 51.38
C GLU A 438 -5.54 19.64 51.26
N ALA A 439 -4.86 19.41 50.14
CA ALA A 439 -3.57 20.03 49.83
C ALA A 439 -3.67 21.57 49.78
N ALA A 440 -4.74 22.11 49.16
CA ALA A 440 -4.98 23.55 49.12
C ALA A 440 -5.24 24.14 50.51
N ILE A 441 -6.04 23.46 51.35
CA ILE A 441 -6.28 23.86 52.74
C ILE A 441 -4.96 23.84 53.54
N ARG A 442 -4.16 22.79 53.39
CA ARG A 442 -2.86 22.66 54.06
C ARG A 442 -1.92 23.79 53.65
N LEU A 443 -1.80 24.06 52.36
CA LEU A 443 -0.97 25.16 51.85
C LEU A 443 -1.46 26.52 52.36
N GLY A 444 -2.77 26.70 52.49
CA GLY A 444 -3.36 27.89 53.11
C GLY A 444 -2.98 28.05 54.59
N ARG A 445 -2.97 26.96 55.36
CA ARG A 445 -2.52 26.98 56.77
C ARG A 445 -1.03 27.30 56.88
N GLU A 446 -0.20 26.68 56.05
CA GLU A 446 1.25 26.92 56.02
C GLU A 446 1.56 28.38 55.63
N ARG A 447 0.85 28.95 54.65
CA ARG A 447 0.98 30.37 54.29
C ARG A 447 0.57 31.29 55.45
N LYS A 448 -0.54 30.99 56.13
CA LYS A 448 -1.00 31.79 57.27
C LYS A 448 0.02 31.77 58.42
N ALA A 449 0.56 30.59 58.75
CA ALA A 449 1.60 30.45 59.76
C ALA A 449 2.86 31.26 59.40
N PHE A 450 3.27 31.23 58.13
CA PHE A 450 4.41 32.02 57.65
C PHE A 450 4.16 33.54 57.75
N GLU A 451 2.94 34.01 57.45
CA GLU A 451 2.57 35.41 57.61
C GLU A 451 2.53 35.84 59.09
N GLU A 452 2.05 34.98 59.99
CA GLU A 452 2.08 35.19 61.44
C GLU A 452 3.53 35.25 61.97
N ASP A 453 4.41 34.35 61.52
CA ASP A 453 5.85 34.38 61.84
C ASP A 453 6.52 35.65 61.33
N ARG A 454 6.18 36.09 60.11
CA ARG A 454 6.68 37.37 59.57
C ARG A 454 6.19 38.57 60.40
N ALA A 455 4.92 38.56 60.82
CA ALA A 455 4.35 39.62 61.64
C ALA A 455 4.96 39.67 63.04
N THR A 456 5.19 38.50 63.67
CA THR A 456 5.87 38.43 64.97
C THR A 456 7.33 38.87 64.86
N TRP A 457 8.03 38.48 63.79
CA TRP A 457 9.38 38.95 63.50
C TRP A 457 9.42 40.48 63.34
N LEU A 458 8.52 41.07 62.55
CA LEU A 458 8.42 42.53 62.39
C LEU A 458 8.09 43.23 63.72
N LYS A 459 7.17 42.66 64.51
CA LYS A 459 6.84 43.17 65.85
C LYS A 459 8.07 43.14 66.76
N HIS A 460 8.85 42.07 66.74
CA HIS A 460 10.06 41.93 67.53
C HIS A 460 11.14 42.94 67.10
N GLN A 461 11.33 43.12 65.78
CA GLN A 461 12.19 44.16 65.23
C GLN A 461 11.77 45.56 65.70
N PHE A 462 10.46 45.88 65.63
CA PHE A 462 9.95 47.18 66.06
C PHE A 462 10.15 47.42 67.57
N LEU A 463 9.82 46.44 68.41
CA LEU A 463 9.98 46.54 69.85
C LEU A 463 11.45 46.70 70.27
N ASN A 464 12.37 46.00 69.59
CA ASN A 464 13.81 46.11 69.86
C ASN A 464 14.43 47.43 69.35
N MET A 465 13.79 48.10 68.38
CA MET A 465 14.23 49.38 67.84
C MET A 465 13.61 50.59 68.57
N THR A 466 12.71 50.39 69.53
CA THR A 466 12.04 51.48 70.25
C THR A 466 12.85 51.88 71.51
N PRO A 467 13.47 53.07 71.56
CA PRO A 467 14.44 53.44 72.60
C PRO A 467 13.78 54.09 73.82
N PHE A 468 12.80 53.43 74.45
CA PHE A 468 12.18 53.94 75.68
C PHE A 468 11.79 52.82 76.64
N ILE A 469 12.78 52.17 77.27
CA ILE A 469 12.71 51.81 78.69
C ILE A 469 14.07 52.12 79.33
N ASP A 470 13.97 52.91 80.40
CA ASP A 470 15.00 53.68 81.09
C ASP A 470 16.23 52.90 81.58
N ARG A 471 17.40 53.49 81.34
CA ARG A 471 18.63 53.19 82.07
C ARG A 471 18.51 53.73 83.50
N LYS A 472 18.33 52.85 84.49
CA LYS A 472 18.73 53.14 85.88
C LYS A 472 19.86 52.21 86.32
N LYS A 473 21.10 52.69 86.20
CA LYS A 473 22.21 52.41 87.15
C LYS A 473 22.15 53.48 88.25
N PRO A 474 22.72 53.32 89.47
CA PRO A 474 23.87 52.48 89.85
C PRO A 474 23.61 51.67 91.16
N GLN A 475 24.42 50.71 91.62
CA GLN A 475 25.72 50.90 92.28
C GLN A 475 26.46 49.56 92.52
N THR A 476 27.77 49.74 92.69
CA THR A 476 28.83 48.88 93.23
C THR A 476 28.47 48.00 94.44
N SER A 477 28.88 46.73 94.40
CA SER A 477 29.53 46.06 95.54
C SER A 477 30.23 44.77 95.11
N TYR A 478 31.53 44.72 95.43
CA TYR A 478 32.38 43.54 95.58
C TYR A 478 31.67 42.26 96.00
N SER A 479 32.09 41.12 95.45
CA SER A 479 32.34 39.87 96.20
C SER A 479 32.98 38.79 95.32
N HIS A 480 34.14 38.33 95.76
CA HIS A 480 34.87 37.14 95.33
C HIS A 480 34.08 35.84 95.57
N SER A 481 34.36 34.80 94.75
CA SER A 481 34.58 33.37 95.07
C SER A 481 34.18 32.51 93.85
N ALA A 482 35.08 31.82 93.16
CA ALA A 482 35.90 30.65 93.52
C ALA A 482 35.13 29.31 93.43
N LEU A 483 35.61 28.48 92.48
CA LEU A 483 35.80 27.02 92.56
C LEU A 483 34.59 26.04 92.64
N SER A 484 34.58 25.12 91.67
CA SER A 484 34.64 23.63 91.79
C SER A 484 33.70 22.99 90.76
N LYS A 485 34.17 22.28 89.73
CA LYS A 485 34.66 20.88 89.67
C LYS A 485 33.62 19.82 90.10
N SER A 486 33.59 18.80 89.21
CA SER A 486 33.36 17.35 89.39
C SER A 486 31.95 16.78 89.63
N GLU A 487 31.64 15.82 88.74
CA GLU A 487 30.92 14.54 88.95
C GLU A 487 29.44 14.66 89.37
N GLN A 488 28.47 14.01 88.74
CA GLN A 488 28.38 12.70 88.10
C GLN A 488 27.26 12.71 87.06
#